data_AF-A0A7J8KIR7-F1
#
_entry.id   AF-A0A7J8KIR7-F1
#
_cell.length_a   1.000
_cell.length_b   1.000
_cell.length_c   1.000
_cell.angle_alpha   90.00
_cell.angle_beta   90.00
_cell.angle_gamma   90.00
#
_symmetry.space_group_name_H-M   'P 1'
#
loop_
_entity.id
_entity.type
_entity.pdbx_description
1 polymer ?
#
loop_
_entity_poly.entity_id
_entity_poly.type
_entity_poly.pdbx_seq_one_letter_code
_entity_poly.pdbx_strand_id
1 'polypeptide(L)'
;MQSFIMRNGYCSIMATVLVVMNLERMRAMQDSCRNCPAGTYCVKNKTQACSPCPPNSFSSTSGQKACDICRRCEGVFRTKKACSPTSDAQCECVAGFHCLGTGCRMCEQDCQQGQELAKEGCKDCSFGTFNDQKSSTCRPWTDCSLDGKSVLVNGTKESDVVCGPTSAAFPPGPPPVTMPAPAPEPGRVPPIVVSLLTLLSTAVLFLVFLLALRFSAVKQGRKKFLCLLKQPFMKQVQTAQEEDSCSCRFPEEEEGDCEL
;
A
#
# COMPACT_ATOMS: atom_id res chain seq x y z
N MET A 1 44.60 55.08 -44.85
CA MET A 1 44.60 53.96 -43.86
C MET A 1 44.01 54.35 -42.50
N GLN A 2 44.48 55.41 -41.82
CA GLN A 2 44.03 55.75 -40.45
C GLN A 2 42.50 55.79 -40.22
N SER A 3 41.71 56.28 -41.17
CA SER A 3 40.24 56.37 -41.05
C SER A 3 39.52 55.02 -40.94
N PHE A 4 40.06 53.94 -41.51
CA PHE A 4 39.53 52.59 -41.31
C PHE A 4 39.90 52.01 -39.94
N ILE A 5 41.13 52.27 -39.47
CA ILE A 5 41.60 51.84 -38.14
C ILE A 5 40.76 52.51 -37.05
N MET A 6 40.52 53.82 -37.17
CA MET A 6 39.71 54.59 -36.22
C MET A 6 38.24 54.14 -36.20
N ARG A 7 37.67 53.79 -37.37
CA ARG A 7 36.31 53.24 -37.49
C ARG A 7 36.18 51.83 -36.87
N ASN A 8 37.16 50.94 -37.08
CA ASN A 8 37.20 49.65 -36.40
C ASN A 8 37.38 49.80 -34.88
N GLY A 9 38.25 50.71 -34.44
CA GLY A 9 38.42 51.03 -33.02
C GLY A 9 37.13 51.51 -32.38
N TYR A 10 36.42 52.45 -33.02
CA TYR A 10 35.14 52.96 -32.52
C TYR A 10 34.07 51.86 -32.43
N CYS A 11 33.92 51.01 -33.46
CA CYS A 11 33.00 49.87 -33.41
C CYS A 11 33.36 48.87 -32.29
N SER A 12 34.66 48.62 -32.06
CA SER A 12 35.14 47.74 -30.98
C SER A 12 34.82 48.32 -29.59
N ILE A 13 35.02 49.62 -29.41
CA ILE A 13 34.69 50.34 -28.17
C ILE A 13 33.17 50.33 -27.93
N MET A 14 32.36 50.64 -28.93
CA MET A 14 30.90 50.61 -28.80
C MET A 14 30.38 49.18 -28.53
N ALA A 15 30.95 48.16 -29.16
CA ALA A 15 30.61 46.77 -28.89
C ALA A 15 30.98 46.34 -27.46
N THR A 16 32.17 46.70 -26.98
CA THR A 16 32.60 46.39 -25.61
C THR A 16 31.80 47.14 -24.55
N VAL A 17 31.45 48.41 -24.76
CA VAL A 17 30.52 49.16 -23.89
C VAL A 17 29.14 48.50 -23.85
N LEU A 18 28.58 48.10 -25.00
CA LEU A 18 27.30 47.39 -25.03
C LEU A 18 27.37 46.02 -24.33
N VAL A 19 28.47 45.28 -24.46
CA VAL A 19 28.67 44.01 -23.73
C VAL A 19 28.79 44.25 -22.23
N VAL A 20 29.54 45.26 -21.78
CA VAL A 20 29.67 45.62 -20.36
C VAL A 20 28.32 46.04 -19.77
N MET A 21 27.57 46.95 -20.40
CA MET A 21 26.26 47.37 -19.89
C MET A 21 25.24 46.23 -19.85
N ASN A 22 25.29 45.29 -20.80
CA ASN A 22 24.45 44.09 -20.74
C ASN A 22 24.91 43.11 -19.64
N LEU A 23 26.22 42.96 -19.41
CA LEU A 23 26.78 42.13 -18.33
C LEU A 23 26.44 42.69 -16.94
N GLU A 24 26.52 44.01 -16.76
CA GLU A 24 26.12 44.72 -15.55
C GLU A 24 24.61 44.59 -15.29
N ARG A 25 23.79 44.74 -16.34
CA ARG A 25 22.33 44.52 -16.26
C ARG A 25 21.97 43.08 -15.87
N MET A 26 22.69 42.10 -16.40
CA MET A 26 22.53 40.68 -16.05
C MET A 26 22.96 40.41 -14.59
N ARG A 27 24.08 40.99 -14.14
CA ARG A 27 24.50 40.92 -12.73
C ARG A 27 23.48 41.55 -11.79
N ALA A 28 23.00 42.74 -12.08
CA ALA A 28 21.98 43.43 -11.26
C ALA A 28 20.71 42.59 -11.07
N MET A 29 20.20 41.92 -12.11
CA MET A 29 19.07 40.99 -11.96
C MET A 29 19.40 39.74 -11.13
N GLN A 30 20.64 39.25 -11.18
CA GLN A 30 21.05 38.05 -10.45
C GLN A 30 21.38 38.32 -8.98
N ASP A 31 21.97 39.47 -8.65
CA ASP A 31 22.29 39.85 -7.27
C ASP A 31 21.05 40.41 -6.54
N SER A 32 20.16 41.12 -7.23
CA SER A 32 18.84 41.49 -6.67
C SER A 32 18.00 40.26 -6.30
N CYS A 33 18.17 39.15 -7.03
CA CYS A 33 17.52 37.86 -6.75
C CYS A 33 18.09 37.18 -5.49
N ARG A 34 19.41 37.27 -5.25
CA ARG A 34 20.09 36.67 -4.08
C ARG A 34 19.66 37.28 -2.74
N ASN A 35 19.25 38.54 -2.75
CA ASN A 35 18.90 39.29 -1.53
C ASN A 35 17.48 39.02 -1.03
N CYS A 36 16.69 38.18 -1.71
CA CYS A 36 15.36 37.79 -1.25
C CYS A 36 15.46 36.91 0.02
N PRO A 37 14.84 37.28 1.16
CA PRO A 37 14.90 36.48 2.39
C PRO A 37 14.06 35.21 2.31
N ALA A 38 14.30 34.28 3.25
CA ALA A 38 13.42 33.14 3.49
C ALA A 38 11.96 33.60 3.68
N GLY A 39 10.99 32.82 3.21
CA GLY A 39 9.58 33.23 3.10
C GLY A 39 9.24 34.07 1.86
N THR A 40 10.22 34.34 0.99
CA THR A 40 10.01 34.98 -0.30
C THR A 40 10.66 34.19 -1.44
N TYR A 41 10.20 34.44 -2.66
CA TYR A 41 10.82 33.98 -3.90
C TYR A 41 11.09 35.14 -4.86
N CYS A 42 12.14 34.97 -5.66
CA CYS A 42 12.62 35.95 -6.62
C CYS A 42 11.75 35.97 -7.91
N VAL A 43 11.27 37.16 -8.29
CA VAL A 43 10.37 37.39 -9.43
C VAL A 43 11.08 38.17 -10.54
N LYS A 44 10.95 37.72 -11.79
CA LYS A 44 11.58 38.35 -12.98
C LYS A 44 10.87 39.63 -13.46
N ASN A 45 10.38 40.47 -12.56
CA ASN A 45 9.64 41.70 -12.89
C ASN A 45 10.48 42.96 -12.64
N LYS A 46 10.21 44.02 -13.41
CA LYS A 46 10.96 45.30 -13.34
C LYS A 46 10.72 46.13 -12.07
N THR A 47 9.66 45.83 -11.31
CA THR A 47 9.13 46.66 -10.22
C THR A 47 9.35 46.08 -8.83
N GLN A 48 9.49 44.75 -8.69
CA GLN A 48 9.65 44.09 -7.40
C GLN A 48 10.47 42.81 -7.57
N ALA A 49 11.58 42.71 -6.83
CA ALA A 49 12.51 41.59 -6.93
C ALA A 49 12.05 40.34 -6.18
N CYS A 50 11.35 40.50 -5.06
CA CYS A 50 10.99 39.43 -4.13
C CYS A 50 9.50 39.50 -3.78
N SER A 51 8.79 38.38 -3.89
CA SER A 51 7.38 38.23 -3.50
C SER A 51 7.22 37.19 -2.40
N PRO A 52 6.25 37.34 -1.47
CA PRO A 52 6.00 36.36 -0.43
C PRO A 52 5.55 35.02 -1.00
N CYS A 53 5.88 33.92 -0.33
CA CYS A 53 5.41 32.59 -0.72
C CYS A 53 3.87 32.51 -0.70
N PRO A 54 3.23 31.93 -1.74
CA PRO A 54 1.79 31.71 -1.74
C PRO A 54 1.34 30.70 -0.67
N PRO A 55 0.03 30.66 -0.32
CA PRO A 55 -0.51 29.71 0.65
C PRO A 55 -0.12 28.26 0.35
N ASN A 56 0.19 27.50 1.41
CA ASN A 56 0.71 26.12 1.32
C ASN A 56 2.06 25.99 0.59
N SER A 57 2.91 27.02 0.64
CA SER A 57 4.32 26.93 0.23
C SER A 57 5.26 27.67 1.19
N PHE A 58 6.54 27.32 1.15
CA PHE A 58 7.60 27.89 1.99
C PHE A 58 8.92 28.06 1.21
N SER A 59 9.82 28.90 1.74
CA SER A 59 11.18 29.11 1.23
C SER A 59 12.09 29.21 2.44
N SER A 60 12.94 28.20 2.65
CA SER A 60 13.77 28.05 3.86
C SER A 60 15.14 28.73 3.75
N THR A 61 15.54 29.13 2.54
CA THR A 61 16.84 29.76 2.24
C THR A 61 16.63 31.07 1.48
N SER A 62 17.62 31.96 1.52
CA SER A 62 17.58 33.19 0.72
C SER A 62 17.82 32.92 -0.77
N GLY A 63 17.23 33.78 -1.61
CA GLY A 63 17.45 33.78 -3.06
C GLY A 63 16.80 32.65 -3.84
N GLN A 64 15.82 31.94 -3.27
CA GLN A 64 15.04 30.94 -4.02
C GLN A 64 14.24 31.59 -5.17
N LYS A 65 14.10 30.88 -6.29
CA LYS A 65 13.39 31.34 -7.52
C LYS A 65 11.91 30.96 -7.56
N ALA A 66 11.49 30.08 -6.65
CA ALA A 66 10.13 29.65 -6.36
C ALA A 66 10.10 29.23 -4.89
N CYS A 67 8.91 29.01 -4.32
CA CYS A 67 8.77 28.41 -2.99
C CYS A 67 8.45 26.92 -3.13
N ASP A 68 9.01 26.09 -2.24
CA ASP A 68 8.71 24.67 -2.10
C ASP A 68 7.28 24.48 -1.57
N ILE A 69 6.55 23.48 -2.06
CA ILE A 69 5.18 23.20 -1.60
C ILE A 69 5.25 22.54 -0.22
N CYS A 70 4.43 23.03 0.73
CA CYS A 70 4.33 22.45 2.07
C CYS A 70 3.90 20.98 2.01
N ARG A 71 4.60 20.12 2.76
CA ARG A 71 4.19 18.74 3.00
C ARG A 71 2.81 18.70 3.66
N ARG A 72 1.95 17.80 3.17
CA ARG A 72 0.68 17.47 3.82
C ARG A 72 0.86 16.22 4.71
N CYS A 73 0.29 16.26 5.90
CA CYS A 73 0.25 15.13 6.84
C CYS A 73 -1.16 14.55 6.81
N GLU A 74 -1.34 13.45 6.08
CA GLU A 74 -2.63 12.82 5.80
C GLU A 74 -2.54 11.30 6.00
N GLY A 75 -3.68 10.64 6.21
CA GLY A 75 -3.74 9.19 6.46
C GLY A 75 -3.08 8.80 7.78
N VAL A 76 -2.00 8.01 7.72
CA VAL A 76 -1.21 7.59 8.90
C VAL A 76 -0.33 8.71 9.47
N PHE A 77 -0.23 9.86 8.80
CA PHE A 77 0.53 11.02 9.26
C PHE A 77 -0.35 12.07 9.93
N ARG A 78 0.14 12.64 11.03
CA ARG A 78 -0.44 13.75 11.78
C ARG A 78 0.48 14.97 11.74
N THR A 79 -0.07 16.18 11.72
CA THR A 79 0.73 17.42 11.73
C THR A 79 1.32 17.68 13.12
N LYS A 80 2.63 17.51 13.26
CA LYS A 80 3.41 17.85 14.47
C LYS A 80 3.76 19.33 14.53
N LYS A 81 4.12 19.91 13.38
CA LYS A 81 4.32 21.35 13.18
C LYS A 81 3.63 21.78 11.90
N ALA A 82 2.79 22.81 11.97
CA ALA A 82 2.20 23.41 10.77
C ALA A 82 3.30 24.07 9.89
N CYS A 83 3.05 24.12 8.58
CA CYS A 83 3.91 24.85 7.66
C CYS A 83 3.89 26.35 7.96
N SER A 84 5.00 27.04 7.71
CA SER A 84 5.11 28.50 7.71
C SER A 84 5.83 28.94 6.43
N PRO A 85 5.76 30.23 6.04
CA PRO A 85 6.50 30.71 4.86
C PRO A 85 8.00 30.39 4.90
N THR A 86 8.60 30.23 6.08
CA THR A 86 10.03 29.95 6.25
C THR A 86 10.38 28.48 6.55
N SER A 87 9.40 27.59 6.76
CA SER A 87 9.68 26.18 7.08
C SER A 87 8.54 25.24 6.73
N ASP A 88 8.89 24.07 6.19
CA ASP A 88 7.95 22.98 5.89
C ASP A 88 7.14 22.53 7.12
N ALA A 89 6.00 21.91 6.86
CA ALA A 89 5.27 21.16 7.86
C ALA A 89 6.09 19.94 8.33
N GLN A 90 6.04 19.66 9.63
CA GLN A 90 6.63 18.44 10.19
C GLN A 90 5.49 17.47 10.51
N CYS A 91 5.59 16.25 10.00
CA CYS A 91 4.66 15.18 10.32
C CYS A 91 5.21 14.27 11.43
N GLU A 92 4.30 13.72 12.22
CA GLU A 92 4.49 12.54 13.06
C GLU A 92 3.52 11.44 12.60
N CYS A 93 3.64 10.25 13.17
CA CYS A 93 2.68 9.17 12.91
C CYS A 93 1.48 9.26 13.87
N VAL A 94 0.36 8.64 13.48
CA VAL A 94 -0.78 8.42 14.39
C VAL A 94 -0.41 7.41 15.49
N ALA A 95 -1.19 7.37 16.58
CA ALA A 95 -0.94 6.46 17.69
C ALA A 95 -0.95 4.98 17.25
N GLY A 96 -0.01 4.18 17.76
CA GLY A 96 0.22 2.81 17.31
C GLY A 96 1.13 2.69 16.08
N PHE A 97 1.81 3.77 15.69
CA PHE A 97 2.83 3.79 14.65
C PHE A 97 4.03 4.68 15.06
N HIS A 98 5.24 4.29 14.68
CA HIS A 98 6.45 5.10 14.85
C HIS A 98 7.03 5.57 13.51
N CYS A 99 7.83 6.64 13.57
CA CYS A 99 8.44 7.27 12.41
C CYS A 99 9.69 6.53 11.91
N LEU A 100 9.70 6.14 10.63
CA LEU A 100 10.90 5.68 9.94
C LEU A 100 11.45 6.72 8.94
N GLY A 101 12.77 6.75 8.83
CA GLY A 101 13.52 7.61 7.93
C GLY A 101 13.61 9.09 8.38
N THR A 102 14.51 9.83 7.73
CA THR A 102 14.72 11.26 8.02
C THR A 102 13.46 12.08 7.77
N GLY A 103 13.06 12.89 8.76
CA GLY A 103 11.85 13.70 8.69
C GLY A 103 10.53 12.91 8.74
N CYS A 104 10.53 11.69 9.30
CA CYS A 104 9.33 10.82 9.37
C CYS A 104 8.70 10.62 7.99
N ARG A 105 9.46 9.99 7.07
CA ARG A 105 9.01 9.75 5.67
C ARG A 105 8.05 8.57 5.56
N MET A 106 8.14 7.62 6.48
CA MET A 106 7.30 6.44 6.57
C MET A 106 6.81 6.28 8.01
N CYS A 107 5.67 5.60 8.18
CA CYS A 107 5.16 5.18 9.47
C CYS A 107 5.10 3.65 9.50
N GLU A 108 5.65 3.05 10.54
CA GLU A 108 5.66 1.60 10.76
C GLU A 108 4.83 1.26 11.99
N GLN A 109 4.09 0.15 11.96
CA GLN A 109 3.10 -0.18 12.99
C GLN A 109 3.77 -0.73 14.25
N ASP A 110 3.36 -0.23 15.42
CA ASP A 110 3.93 -0.64 16.70
C ASP A 110 3.33 -1.95 17.22
N CYS A 111 4.06 -3.04 17.01
CA CYS A 111 3.68 -4.37 17.47
C CYS A 111 3.94 -4.54 18.98
N GLN A 112 3.02 -5.22 19.66
CA GLN A 112 3.11 -5.46 21.11
C GLN A 112 4.12 -6.57 21.42
N GLN A 113 4.39 -6.78 22.72
CA GLN A 113 5.10 -7.98 23.17
C GLN A 113 4.35 -9.24 22.71
N GLY A 114 5.08 -10.28 22.33
CA GLY A 114 4.52 -11.47 21.68
C GLY A 114 4.02 -11.29 20.27
N GLN A 115 4.39 -10.20 19.59
CA GLN A 115 4.12 -9.97 18.18
C GLN A 115 5.37 -9.54 17.41
N GLU A 116 5.38 -9.82 16.11
CA GLU A 116 6.34 -9.32 15.13
C GLU A 116 5.62 -8.55 14.01
N LEU A 117 6.35 -7.70 13.29
CA LEU A 117 5.83 -7.04 12.10
C LEU A 117 5.94 -7.98 10.88
N ALA A 118 4.80 -8.45 10.40
CA ALA A 118 4.68 -9.21 9.15
C ALA A 118 4.18 -8.31 8.00
N LYS A 119 4.15 -8.87 6.78
CA LYS A 119 3.62 -8.18 5.58
C LYS A 119 2.15 -7.77 5.72
N GLU A 120 1.39 -8.53 6.51
CA GLU A 120 -0.03 -8.29 6.79
C GLU A 120 -0.26 -7.24 7.90
N GLY A 121 0.82 -6.72 8.52
CA GLY A 121 0.79 -5.98 9.78
C GLY A 121 1.32 -6.82 10.95
N CYS A 122 1.05 -6.39 12.19
CA CYS A 122 1.50 -7.12 13.38
C CYS A 122 0.85 -8.50 13.51
N LYS A 123 1.68 -9.51 13.79
CA LYS A 123 1.31 -10.92 13.85
C LYS A 123 1.88 -11.53 15.14
N ASP A 124 1.08 -12.32 15.85
CA ASP A 124 1.52 -13.03 17.05
C ASP A 124 2.67 -14.03 16.76
N CYS A 125 3.60 -14.17 17.71
CA CYS A 125 4.70 -15.13 17.62
C CYS A 125 4.16 -16.57 17.52
N SER A 126 4.79 -17.36 16.66
CA SER A 126 4.54 -18.80 16.54
C SER A 126 4.91 -19.56 17.83
N PHE A 127 4.27 -20.69 18.07
CA PHE A 127 4.69 -21.62 19.13
C PHE A 127 6.18 -22.00 18.97
N GLY A 128 6.94 -22.01 20.07
CA GLY A 128 8.39 -22.15 20.02
C GLY A 128 9.17 -20.84 19.83
N THR A 129 8.49 -19.69 19.71
CA THR A 129 9.12 -18.37 19.54
C THR A 129 8.48 -17.31 20.44
N PHE A 130 9.27 -16.29 20.81
CA PHE A 130 8.84 -15.18 21.65
C PHE A 130 9.40 -13.82 21.20
N ASN A 131 8.78 -12.73 21.67
CA ASN A 131 9.31 -11.38 21.58
C ASN A 131 8.97 -10.56 22.84
N ASP A 132 10.00 -10.15 23.58
CA ASP A 132 9.92 -9.36 24.81
C ASP A 132 9.93 -7.83 24.57
N GLN A 133 10.14 -7.39 23.34
CA GLN A 133 10.31 -5.98 22.98
C GLN A 133 9.20 -5.49 22.04
N LYS A 134 8.83 -4.21 22.15
CA LYS A 134 7.90 -3.60 21.20
C LYS A 134 8.60 -3.36 19.86
N SER A 135 7.88 -3.58 18.76
CA SER A 135 8.40 -3.38 17.39
C SER A 135 9.71 -4.14 17.12
N SER A 136 9.71 -5.44 17.46
CA SER A 136 10.83 -6.38 17.37
C SER A 136 10.37 -7.69 16.69
N THR A 137 11.29 -8.60 16.38
CA THR A 137 11.02 -9.87 15.67
C THR A 137 10.89 -11.04 16.65
N CYS A 138 10.05 -12.03 16.34
CA CYS A 138 9.95 -13.24 17.15
C CYS A 138 11.20 -14.11 17.00
N ARG A 139 11.81 -14.48 18.12
CA ARG A 139 13.03 -15.31 18.20
C ARG A 139 12.72 -16.65 18.89
N PRO A 140 13.42 -17.75 18.56
CA PRO A 140 13.15 -19.06 19.16
C PRO A 140 13.37 -19.04 20.68
N TRP A 141 12.63 -19.89 21.40
CA TRP A 141 12.89 -20.16 22.82
C TRP A 141 14.26 -20.82 23.03
N THR A 142 14.86 -20.56 24.19
CA THR A 142 16.11 -21.19 24.63
C THR A 142 15.90 -22.69 24.88
N ASP A 143 16.67 -23.55 24.20
CA ASP A 143 16.66 -24.99 24.45
C ASP A 143 17.58 -25.35 25.63
N CYS A 144 16.97 -25.61 26.78
CA CYS A 144 17.66 -26.04 28.00
C CYS A 144 18.43 -27.36 27.84
N SER A 145 18.06 -28.20 26.88
CA SER A 145 18.66 -29.53 26.64
C SER A 145 20.13 -29.42 26.27
N LEU A 146 20.52 -28.35 25.56
CA LEU A 146 21.90 -28.08 25.14
C LEU A 146 22.86 -27.90 26.32
N ASP A 147 22.36 -27.36 27.43
CA ASP A 147 23.09 -27.13 28.68
C ASP A 147 22.97 -28.30 29.69
N GLY A 148 22.27 -29.39 29.32
CA GLY A 148 21.92 -30.46 30.26
C GLY A 148 20.95 -30.03 31.37
N LYS A 149 20.18 -28.96 31.13
CA LYS A 149 19.24 -28.33 32.07
C LYS A 149 17.80 -28.77 31.79
N SER A 150 16.97 -28.75 32.82
CA SER A 150 15.52 -28.92 32.69
C SER A 150 14.80 -27.58 32.59
N VAL A 151 13.67 -27.54 31.86
CA VAL A 151 12.74 -26.41 31.87
C VAL A 151 12.13 -26.24 33.27
N LEU A 152 12.31 -25.09 33.91
CA LEU A 152 11.63 -24.72 35.16
C LEU A 152 10.34 -23.96 34.90
N VAL A 153 10.37 -23.02 33.94
CA VAL A 153 9.21 -22.25 33.50
C VAL A 153 9.16 -22.32 31.98
N ASN A 154 8.01 -22.71 31.43
CA ASN A 154 7.81 -22.78 29.99
C ASN A 154 7.75 -21.37 29.37
N GLY A 155 8.21 -21.23 28.13
CA GLY A 155 8.12 -19.97 27.39
C GLY A 155 6.68 -19.60 27.04
N THR A 156 6.47 -18.31 26.76
CA THR A 156 5.23 -17.77 26.19
C THR A 156 5.55 -17.08 24.86
N LYS A 157 4.60 -16.39 24.23
CA LYS A 157 4.92 -15.51 23.11
C LYS A 157 5.66 -14.25 23.58
N GLU A 158 5.46 -13.82 24.83
CA GLU A 158 6.09 -12.63 25.42
C GLU A 158 7.43 -12.91 26.11
N SER A 159 7.65 -14.11 26.64
CA SER A 159 8.85 -14.46 27.43
C SER A 159 9.54 -15.76 26.99
N ASP A 160 10.84 -15.83 27.23
CA ASP A 160 11.63 -17.04 27.01
C ASP A 160 11.30 -18.16 28.01
N VAL A 161 11.77 -19.36 27.70
CA VAL A 161 11.89 -20.49 28.62
C VAL A 161 12.92 -20.19 29.71
N VAL A 162 12.61 -20.52 30.97
CA VAL A 162 13.58 -20.43 32.08
C VAL A 162 14.16 -21.81 32.37
N CYS A 163 15.44 -21.99 32.10
CA CYS A 163 16.20 -23.22 32.36
C CYS A 163 16.74 -23.28 33.79
N GLY A 164 16.83 -24.49 34.35
CA GLY A 164 17.44 -24.73 35.66
C GLY A 164 18.16 -26.08 35.76
N PRO A 165 18.88 -26.32 36.86
CA PRO A 165 19.60 -27.57 37.07
C PRO A 165 18.63 -28.75 37.04
N THR A 166 18.96 -29.77 36.25
CA THR A 166 18.20 -31.03 36.20
C THR A 166 18.19 -31.66 37.59
N SER A 167 16.99 -31.78 38.19
CA SER A 167 16.82 -32.22 39.58
C SER A 167 17.20 -33.68 39.76
N ALA A 168 18.47 -33.93 40.08
CA ALA A 168 18.96 -35.26 40.43
C ALA A 168 18.30 -35.76 41.73
N ALA A 169 18.04 -37.07 41.79
CA ALA A 169 17.43 -37.77 42.92
C ALA A 169 15.96 -37.41 43.23
N PHE A 170 15.05 -37.76 42.30
CA PHE A 170 14.00 -38.69 42.73
C PHE A 170 14.62 -40.11 42.76
N PRO A 171 14.53 -40.85 43.88
CA PRO A 171 14.94 -42.25 43.90
C PRO A 171 14.00 -43.10 43.02
N PRO A 172 14.45 -44.24 42.49
CA PRO A 172 13.60 -45.11 41.70
C PRO A 172 12.45 -45.65 42.57
N GLY A 173 11.22 -45.21 42.26
CA GLY A 173 10.02 -45.83 42.80
C GLY A 173 9.92 -47.31 42.36
N PRO A 174 9.27 -48.17 43.15
CA PRO A 174 9.12 -49.58 42.79
C PRO A 174 8.36 -49.73 41.46
N PRO A 175 8.63 -50.82 40.69
CA PRO A 175 8.02 -51.01 39.39
C PRO A 175 6.48 -51.08 39.48
N PRO A 176 5.75 -50.60 38.46
CA PRO A 176 4.30 -50.73 38.42
C PRO A 176 3.89 -52.20 38.49
N VAL A 177 2.98 -52.53 39.40
CA VAL A 177 2.40 -53.88 39.46
C VAL A 177 1.52 -54.10 38.23
N THR A 178 1.92 -55.02 37.36
CA THR A 178 1.18 -55.37 36.14
C THR A 178 -0.21 -55.91 36.48
N MET A 179 -1.24 -55.10 36.28
CA MET A 179 -2.62 -55.57 36.20
C MET A 179 -2.93 -56.01 34.75
N PRO A 180 -3.62 -57.14 34.54
CA PRO A 180 -3.93 -57.62 33.20
C PRO A 180 -4.99 -56.74 32.51
N ALA A 181 -4.81 -56.49 31.22
CA ALA A 181 -5.76 -55.74 30.40
C ALA A 181 -7.03 -56.58 30.12
N PRO A 182 -8.24 -56.01 30.24
CA PRO A 182 -9.47 -56.64 29.73
C PRO A 182 -9.47 -56.74 28.20
N ALA A 183 -10.14 -57.77 27.66
CA ALA A 183 -10.28 -57.95 26.22
C ALA A 183 -11.26 -56.93 25.58
N PRO A 184 -11.09 -56.59 24.29
CA PRO A 184 -11.97 -55.65 23.59
C PRO A 184 -13.29 -56.30 23.15
N GLU A 185 -14.39 -55.90 23.77
CA GLU A 185 -15.76 -56.16 23.29
C GLU A 185 -16.15 -55.24 22.10
N PRO A 186 -17.14 -55.61 21.26
CA PRO A 186 -17.44 -54.89 20.02
C PRO A 186 -17.90 -53.44 20.23
N GLY A 187 -17.26 -52.51 19.50
CA GLY A 187 -17.47 -51.08 19.67
C GLY A 187 -18.87 -50.60 19.27
N ARG A 188 -19.61 -50.04 20.24
CA ARG A 188 -20.78 -49.20 19.96
C ARG A 188 -20.32 -47.79 19.59
N VAL A 189 -20.60 -47.36 18.37
CA VAL A 189 -20.29 -45.99 17.92
C VAL A 189 -21.04 -44.98 18.82
N PRO A 190 -20.36 -43.96 19.40
CA PRO A 190 -21.04 -43.01 20.26
C PRO A 190 -22.12 -42.22 19.50
N PRO A 191 -23.30 -41.93 20.11
CA PRO A 191 -24.39 -41.24 19.41
C PRO A 191 -23.97 -39.86 18.89
N ILE A 192 -23.04 -39.19 19.58
CA ILE A 192 -22.44 -37.91 19.19
C ILE A 192 -21.82 -37.98 17.78
N VAL A 193 -21.15 -39.09 17.44
CA VAL A 193 -20.52 -39.28 16.12
C VAL A 193 -21.58 -39.44 15.03
N VAL A 194 -22.67 -40.16 15.32
CA VAL A 194 -23.80 -40.32 14.41
C VAL A 194 -24.50 -38.98 14.16
N SER A 195 -24.71 -38.17 15.21
CA SER A 195 -25.25 -36.81 15.10
C SER A 195 -24.36 -35.86 14.28
N LEU A 196 -23.03 -35.94 14.45
CA LEU A 196 -22.09 -35.14 13.65
C LEU A 196 -22.12 -35.54 12.17
N LEU A 197 -22.14 -36.83 11.86
CA LEU A 197 -22.19 -37.33 10.47
C LEU A 197 -23.50 -36.95 9.76
N THR A 198 -24.64 -36.99 10.45
CA THR A 198 -25.93 -36.56 9.87
C THR A 198 -26.00 -35.05 9.68
N LEU A 199 -25.50 -34.25 10.64
CA LEU A 199 -25.38 -32.80 10.48
C LEU A 199 -24.51 -32.41 9.28
N LEU A 200 -23.32 -33.02 9.13
CA LEU A 200 -22.43 -32.76 7.99
C LEU A 200 -23.08 -33.15 6.66
N SER A 201 -23.77 -34.30 6.61
CA SER A 201 -24.51 -34.73 5.40
C SER A 201 -25.60 -33.73 5.00
N THR A 202 -26.44 -33.30 5.95
CA THR A 202 -27.49 -32.30 5.65
C THR A 202 -26.92 -30.94 5.24
N ALA A 203 -25.81 -30.49 5.84
CA ALA A 203 -25.15 -29.24 5.45
C ALA A 203 -24.59 -29.31 4.02
N VAL A 204 -23.95 -30.42 3.63
CA VAL A 204 -23.44 -30.63 2.27
C VAL A 204 -24.58 -30.67 1.25
N LEU A 205 -25.67 -31.38 1.54
CA LEU A 205 -26.85 -31.42 0.66
C LEU A 205 -27.48 -30.03 0.48
N PHE A 206 -27.56 -29.23 1.56
CA PHE A 206 -28.06 -27.86 1.49
C PHE A 206 -27.14 -26.93 0.67
N LEU A 207 -25.82 -27.05 0.81
CA LEU A 207 -24.86 -26.32 -0.02
C LEU A 207 -24.97 -26.69 -1.51
N VAL A 208 -25.11 -27.99 -1.84
CA VAL A 208 -25.32 -28.45 -3.21
C VAL A 208 -26.64 -27.91 -3.78
N PHE A 209 -27.72 -27.88 -2.98
CA PHE A 209 -28.99 -27.30 -3.38
C PHE A 209 -28.89 -25.79 -3.64
N LEU A 210 -28.20 -25.03 -2.78
CA LEU A 210 -27.95 -23.60 -3.00
C LEU A 210 -27.11 -23.35 -4.27
N LEU A 211 -26.09 -24.17 -4.53
CA LEU A 211 -25.30 -24.09 -5.77
C LEU A 211 -26.15 -24.42 -7.00
N ALA A 212 -27.03 -25.42 -6.93
CA ALA A 212 -27.98 -25.75 -7.99
C ALA A 212 -28.97 -24.59 -8.26
N LEU A 213 -29.48 -23.93 -7.21
CA LEU A 213 -30.33 -22.73 -7.34
C LEU A 213 -29.59 -21.54 -7.93
N ARG A 214 -28.31 -21.31 -7.57
CA ARG A 214 -27.49 -20.27 -8.21
C ARG A 214 -27.25 -20.60 -9.69
N PHE A 215 -26.98 -21.86 -10.02
CA PHE A 215 -26.74 -22.30 -11.40
C PHE A 215 -28.02 -22.27 -12.26
N SER A 216 -29.18 -22.62 -11.71
CA SER A 216 -30.47 -22.49 -12.40
C SER A 216 -30.84 -21.02 -12.60
N ALA A 217 -30.67 -20.16 -11.59
CA ALA A 217 -30.87 -18.72 -11.72
C ALA A 217 -29.92 -18.08 -12.76
N VAL A 218 -28.65 -18.49 -12.82
CA VAL A 218 -27.70 -18.04 -13.86
C VAL A 218 -28.08 -18.57 -15.24
N LYS A 219 -28.54 -19.83 -15.38
CA LYS A 219 -29.06 -20.37 -16.64
C LYS A 219 -30.35 -19.65 -17.10
N GLN A 220 -31.27 -19.37 -16.19
CA GLN A 220 -32.52 -18.65 -16.45
C GLN A 220 -32.26 -17.19 -16.81
N GLY A 221 -31.32 -16.54 -16.11
CA GLY A 221 -30.81 -15.21 -16.44
C GLY A 221 -30.18 -15.17 -17.83
N ARG A 222 -29.29 -16.12 -18.16
CA ARG A 222 -28.69 -16.25 -19.50
C ARG A 222 -29.74 -16.51 -20.59
N LYS A 223 -30.73 -17.39 -20.36
CA LYS A 223 -31.87 -17.58 -21.28
C LYS A 223 -32.65 -16.27 -21.49
N LYS A 224 -33.03 -15.58 -20.41
CA LYS A 224 -33.79 -14.32 -20.47
C LYS A 224 -32.99 -13.20 -21.17
N PHE A 225 -31.68 -13.15 -20.97
CA PHE A 225 -30.79 -12.22 -21.65
C PHE A 225 -30.63 -12.54 -23.15
N LEU A 226 -30.58 -13.83 -23.53
CA LEU A 226 -30.58 -14.27 -24.93
C LEU A 226 -31.89 -13.93 -25.66
N CYS A 227 -33.04 -14.02 -24.99
CA CYS A 227 -34.32 -13.54 -25.54
C CYS A 227 -34.29 -12.02 -25.76
N LEU A 228 -33.84 -11.25 -24.77
CA LEU A 228 -33.75 -9.78 -24.88
C LEU A 228 -32.75 -9.34 -25.96
N LEU A 229 -31.64 -10.06 -26.16
CA LEU A 229 -30.65 -9.72 -27.19
C LEU A 229 -31.14 -10.02 -28.63
N LYS A 230 -32.20 -10.83 -28.80
CA LYS A 230 -32.82 -11.11 -30.12
C LYS A 230 -33.84 -10.06 -30.56
N GLN A 231 -34.21 -9.10 -29.71
CA GLN A 231 -34.98 -7.91 -30.08
C GLN A 231 -34.12 -6.67 -29.76
N PRO A 232 -33.40 -6.08 -30.74
CA PRO A 232 -34.05 -5.51 -31.92
C PRO A 232 -33.21 -5.52 -33.23
N PHE A 233 -33.68 -6.20 -34.28
CA PHE A 233 -33.22 -5.94 -35.66
C PHE A 233 -34.31 -6.24 -36.71
N MET A 234 -35.51 -5.65 -36.55
CA MET A 234 -36.58 -5.76 -37.57
C MET A 234 -37.63 -4.64 -37.46
N LYS A 235 -37.23 -3.39 -37.77
CA LYS A 235 -38.12 -2.38 -38.37
C LYS A 235 -37.33 -1.24 -39.00
N GLN A 236 -37.42 -1.09 -40.32
CA GLN A 236 -36.77 -0.05 -41.11
C GLN A 236 -37.81 0.95 -41.62
N VAL A 237 -37.46 2.24 -41.63
CA VAL A 237 -38.09 3.28 -42.48
C VAL A 237 -36.95 4.14 -43.03
N GLN A 238 -37.04 4.53 -44.31
CA GLN A 238 -35.94 5.12 -45.08
C GLN A 238 -36.02 6.65 -45.20
N THR A 239 -34.87 7.30 -45.41
CA THR A 239 -34.61 8.49 -46.29
C THR A 239 -33.15 8.92 -46.10
N ALA A 240 -32.36 9.41 -47.07
CA ALA A 240 -32.36 9.28 -48.54
C ALA A 240 -30.96 9.74 -49.06
N GLN A 241 -30.65 9.53 -50.36
CA GLN A 241 -29.36 9.72 -51.07
C GLN A 241 -28.35 8.54 -50.88
N GLU A 242 -27.73 7.88 -51.88
CA GLU A 242 -27.26 8.21 -53.26
C GLU A 242 -25.81 8.74 -53.28
N GLU A 243 -24.81 8.16 -53.95
CA GLU A 243 -24.70 6.94 -54.82
C GLU A 243 -24.17 5.72 -53.99
N ASP A 244 -23.52 4.62 -54.41
CA ASP A 244 -23.05 4.02 -55.70
C ASP A 244 -22.96 2.45 -55.55
N SER A 245 -22.73 1.75 -56.66
CA SER A 245 -22.20 0.37 -56.90
C SER A 245 -21.51 -0.34 -55.72
N CYS A 246 -21.84 -1.60 -55.39
CA CYS A 246 -21.69 -2.76 -56.27
C CYS A 246 -22.58 -3.96 -55.87
N SER A 247 -22.64 -4.98 -56.73
CA SER A 247 -23.62 -6.08 -56.68
C SER A 247 -23.27 -7.25 -55.75
N CYS A 248 -24.28 -7.77 -55.04
CA CYS A 248 -24.43 -9.20 -54.74
C CYS A 248 -25.92 -9.55 -54.56
N ARG A 249 -26.39 -10.66 -55.12
CA ARG A 249 -27.80 -11.12 -55.05
C ARG A 249 -27.88 -12.63 -54.78
N PHE A 250 -28.52 -13.03 -53.69
CA PHE A 250 -29.15 -14.34 -53.48
C PHE A 250 -30.44 -14.14 -52.64
N PRO A 251 -31.42 -15.07 -52.67
CA PRO A 251 -32.84 -14.77 -52.43
C PRO A 251 -33.35 -15.08 -51.01
N GLU A 252 -34.68 -14.96 -50.86
CA GLU A 252 -35.58 -15.57 -49.87
C GLU A 252 -35.27 -17.08 -49.57
N GLU A 253 -35.80 -17.74 -48.52
CA GLU A 253 -37.11 -17.55 -47.86
C GLU A 253 -37.15 -18.09 -46.40
N GLU A 254 -38.37 -18.24 -45.87
CA GLU A 254 -38.79 -18.69 -44.52
C GLU A 254 -38.49 -20.20 -44.28
N GLU A 255 -38.85 -20.92 -43.20
CA GLU A 255 -39.76 -20.72 -42.06
C GLU A 255 -39.32 -21.66 -40.89
N GLY A 256 -39.80 -21.47 -39.65
CA GLY A 256 -39.69 -22.53 -38.62
C GLY A 256 -39.93 -22.14 -37.16
N ASP A 257 -41.17 -22.35 -36.67
CA ASP A 257 -41.62 -22.04 -35.31
C ASP A 257 -41.20 -23.06 -34.22
N CYS A 258 -41.30 -22.66 -32.95
CA CYS A 258 -41.19 -23.51 -31.75
C CYS A 258 -42.03 -22.92 -30.58
N GLU A 259 -43.22 -23.48 -30.34
CA GLU A 259 -44.05 -23.10 -29.18
C GLU A 259 -43.46 -23.49 -27.80
N LEU A 260 -43.76 -22.64 -26.81
CA LEU A 260 -43.86 -22.84 -25.34
C LEU A 260 -42.90 -23.83 -24.62
#